data_AF-A0A1M7Y6B8-F1
#
_entry.id   AF-A0A1M7Y6B8-F1
#
_cell.length_a   1.000
_cell.length_b   1.000
_cell.length_c   1.000
_cell.angle_alpha   90.00
_cell.angle_beta   90.00
_cell.angle_gamma   90.00
#
_symmetry.space_group_name_H-M   'P 1'
#
loop_
_entity.id
_entity.type
_entity.pdbx_description
1 polymer ?
#
loop_
_entity_poly.entity_id
_entity_poly.type
_entity_poly.pdbx_seq_one_letter_code
_entity_poly.pdbx_strand_id
1 'polypeptide(L)'
;MGKYILLGMNQPNSSRNNCRIVHTSDNYEQLLRIWETIEKFYSQIEMDGRNGLNAASKQMIEENPYLSSLYEVYYESIIFTVTLVGIFESLKVGAGSMSEIA
;
A
#
# COMPACT_ATOMS: atom_id res chain seq x y z
N MET A 1 -8.27 2.12 14.88
CA MET A 1 -7.32 1.34 14.06
C MET A 1 -7.93 -0.04 13.92
N GLY A 2 -8.15 -0.50 12.69
CA GLY A 2 -8.84 -1.77 12.42
C GLY A 2 -8.03 -2.98 12.87
N LYS A 3 -8.70 -4.11 13.07
CA LYS A 3 -8.12 -5.39 13.52
C LYS A 3 -6.99 -5.87 12.60
N TYR A 4 -7.06 -5.59 11.31
CA TYR A 4 -6.07 -5.98 10.32
C TYR A 4 -5.47 -4.74 9.62
N ILE A 5 -4.22 -4.86 9.19
CA ILE A 5 -3.43 -3.82 8.56
C ILE A 5 -2.81 -4.38 7.29
N LEU A 6 -3.03 -3.72 6.16
CA LEU A 6 -2.24 -3.93 4.95
C LEU A 6 -1.01 -3.02 5.02
N LEU A 7 0.18 -3.63 5.07
CA LEU A 7 1.45 -2.93 5.10
C LEU A 7 2.11 -2.97 3.72
N GLY A 8 2.79 -1.87 3.39
CA GLY A 8 3.62 -1.73 2.21
C GLY A 8 4.91 -0.97 2.50
N MET A 9 5.77 -0.83 1.49
CA MET A 9 7.01 -0.09 1.55
C MET A 9 7.13 0.87 0.37
N ASN A 10 7.48 2.13 0.62
CA ASN A 10 7.73 3.09 -0.45
C ASN A 10 9.03 2.73 -1.21
N GLN A 11 8.97 2.76 -2.53
CA GLN A 11 10.09 2.60 -3.47
C GLN A 11 10.31 3.87 -4.28
N PRO A 12 11.57 4.23 -4.65
CA PRO A 12 12.81 3.54 -4.32
C PRO A 12 13.21 3.60 -2.83
N ASN A 13 13.80 2.49 -2.36
CA ASN A 13 14.24 2.28 -0.98
C ASN A 13 15.47 3.13 -0.58
N SER A 14 15.29 4.42 -0.29
CA SER A 14 16.40 5.30 0.15
C SER A 14 16.53 5.50 1.67
N SER A 15 15.57 5.05 2.49
CA SER A 15 15.55 5.30 3.94
C SER A 15 15.36 4.04 4.78
N ARG A 16 15.91 4.05 6.01
CA ARG A 16 15.77 2.96 7.01
C ARG A 16 14.32 2.75 7.50
N ASN A 17 13.41 3.69 7.26
CA ASN A 17 12.01 3.64 7.69
C ASN A 17 11.07 3.85 6.50
N ASN A 18 10.89 2.82 5.68
CA ASN A 18 10.06 2.87 4.48
C ASN A 18 8.71 2.16 4.61
N CYS A 19 8.41 1.55 5.76
CA CYS A 19 7.12 0.92 6.01
C CYS A 19 5.99 1.95 6.07
N ARG A 20 4.89 1.64 5.40
CA ARG A 20 3.67 2.45 5.33
C ARG A 20 2.45 1.57 5.57
N ILE A 21 1.50 2.08 6.35
CA ILE A 21 0.15 1.53 6.41
C ILE A 21 -0.57 1.94 5.13
N VAL A 22 -0.92 0.95 4.30
CA VAL A 22 -1.68 1.13 3.06
C VAL A 22 -3.16 1.24 3.37
N HIS A 23 -3.67 0.34 4.22
CA HIS A 23 -5.06 0.33 4.64
C HIS A 23 -5.23 -0.39 5.98
N THR A 24 -6.32 -0.11 6.70
CA THR A 24 -6.72 -0.87 7.89
C THR A 24 -8.17 -1.26 7.78
N SER A 25 -8.54 -2.46 8.24
CA SER A 25 -9.94 -2.92 8.27
C SER A 25 -10.13 -3.94 9.38
N ASP A 26 -11.36 -4.07 9.87
CA ASP A 26 -11.75 -5.19 10.74
C ASP A 26 -12.05 -6.48 9.96
N ASN A 27 -12.07 -6.41 8.62
CA ASN A 27 -12.36 -7.51 7.72
C ASN A 27 -11.12 -7.88 6.86
N TYR A 28 -10.55 -9.05 7.11
CA TYR A 28 -9.41 -9.58 6.36
C TYR A 28 -9.68 -9.68 4.85
N GLU A 29 -10.87 -10.17 4.45
CA GLU A 29 -11.26 -10.33 3.05
C GLU A 29 -11.35 -8.98 2.33
N GLN A 30 -11.66 -7.90 3.04
CA GLN A 30 -11.63 -6.57 2.47
C GLN A 30 -10.19 -6.15 2.14
N LEU A 31 -9.23 -6.41 3.03
CA LEU A 31 -7.82 -6.11 2.76
C LEU A 31 -7.24 -6.99 1.66
N LEU A 32 -7.68 -8.24 1.55
CA LEU A 32 -7.29 -9.12 0.45
C LEU A 32 -7.78 -8.59 -0.90
N ARG A 33 -9.04 -8.13 -1.00
CA ARG A 33 -9.55 -7.48 -2.22
C ARG A 33 -8.79 -6.20 -2.56
N ILE A 34 -8.42 -5.40 -1.55
CA ILE A 34 -7.59 -4.21 -1.75
C ILE A 34 -6.20 -4.61 -2.27
N TRP A 35 -5.57 -5.63 -1.71
CA TRP A 35 -4.29 -6.17 -2.20
C TRP A 35 -4.38 -6.54 -3.67
N GLU A 36 -5.34 -7.39 -4.04
CA GLU A 36 -5.54 -7.84 -5.42
C GLU A 36 -5.79 -6.68 -6.39
N THR A 37 -6.50 -5.64 -5.93
CA THR A 37 -6.76 -4.44 -6.73
C THR A 37 -5.47 -3.65 -6.98
N ILE A 38 -4.62 -3.52 -5.96
CA ILE A 38 -3.32 -2.85 -6.06
C ILE A 38 -2.37 -3.62 -6.98
N GLU A 39 -2.30 -4.94 -6.85
CA GLU A 39 -1.47 -5.76 -7.75
C GLU A 39 -1.91 -5.64 -9.19
N LYS A 40 -3.22 -5.73 -9.46
CA LYS A 40 -3.77 -5.51 -10.80
C LYS A 40 -3.41 -4.12 -11.33
N PHE A 41 -3.53 -3.09 -10.50
CA PHE A 41 -3.19 -1.72 -10.89
C PHE A 41 -1.71 -1.59 -11.27
N TYR A 42 -0.79 -2.19 -10.51
CA TYR A 42 0.63 -2.19 -10.86
C TYR A 42 0.94 -2.99 -12.12
N SER A 43 0.30 -4.13 -12.34
CA SER A 43 0.43 -4.83 -13.62
C SER A 43 -0.04 -3.98 -14.80
N GLN A 44 -1.14 -3.21 -14.64
CA GLN A 44 -1.61 -2.30 -15.69
C GLN A 44 -0.62 -1.18 -15.98
N ILE A 45 0.03 -0.65 -14.95
CA ILE A 45 1.08 0.37 -15.08
C ILE A 45 2.32 -0.20 -15.79
N GLU A 46 2.80 -1.36 -15.37
CA GLU A 46 4.03 -1.97 -15.90
C GLU A 46 3.91 -2.36 -17.36
N MET A 47 2.73 -2.80 -17.79
CA MET A 47 2.46 -3.17 -19.18
C MET A 47 2.71 -2.02 -20.17
N ASP A 48 2.57 -0.76 -19.73
CA ASP A 48 2.78 0.40 -20.61
C ASP A 48 4.22 0.95 -20.60
N GLY A 49 5.06 0.47 -19.68
CA GLY A 49 6.54 0.50 -19.69
C GLY A 49 7.28 1.85 -19.84
N ARG A 50 6.64 2.93 -20.32
CA ARG A 50 7.25 4.24 -20.66
C ARG A 50 6.28 5.43 -20.59
N ASN A 51 4.96 5.21 -20.64
CA ASN A 51 3.96 6.28 -20.80
C ASN A 51 2.98 6.36 -19.62
N GLY A 52 3.46 6.73 -18.42
CA GLY A 52 2.60 7.11 -17.29
C GLY A 52 1.39 6.22 -17.01
N LEU A 53 0.29 6.85 -16.58
CA LEU A 53 -0.99 6.18 -16.33
C LEU A 53 -1.81 6.10 -17.62
N ASN A 54 -2.09 4.88 -18.07
CA ASN A 54 -2.98 4.62 -19.20
C ASN A 54 -4.47 4.79 -18.84
N ALA A 55 -5.34 4.69 -19.86
CA ALA A 55 -6.78 4.86 -19.66
C ALA A 55 -7.37 3.84 -18.65
N ALA A 56 -6.91 2.58 -18.70
CA ALA A 56 -7.35 1.54 -17.78
C ALA A 56 -6.95 1.86 -16.33
N SER A 57 -5.71 2.29 -16.12
CA SER A 57 -5.18 2.68 -14.81
C SER A 57 -5.91 3.91 -14.25
N LYS A 58 -6.23 4.89 -15.11
CA LYS A 58 -7.05 6.06 -14.74
C LYS A 58 -8.45 5.65 -14.30
N GLN A 59 -9.11 4.76 -15.06
CA GLN A 59 -10.41 4.23 -14.68
C GLN A 59 -10.35 3.45 -13.35
N MET A 60 -9.31 2.64 -13.13
CA MET A 60 -9.13 1.96 -11.85
C MET A 60 -9.00 2.94 -10.68
N ILE A 61 -8.33 4.09 -10.87
CA ILE A 61 -8.22 5.15 -9.85
C ILE A 61 -9.58 5.81 -9.58
N GLU A 62 -10.39 6.05 -10.61
CA GLU A 62 -11.74 6.60 -10.45
C GLU A 62 -12.63 5.65 -9.64
N GLU A 63 -12.54 4.35 -9.91
CA GLU A 63 -13.28 3.29 -9.19
C GLU A 63 -12.70 3.01 -7.78
N ASN A 64 -11.40 3.25 -7.59
CA ASN A 64 -10.66 2.97 -6.36
C ASN A 64 -9.77 4.16 -5.97
N PRO A 65 -10.34 5.27 -5.43
CA PRO A 65 -9.61 6.51 -5.19
C PRO A 65 -8.37 6.39 -4.30
N TYR A 66 -8.30 5.37 -3.44
CA TYR A 66 -7.15 5.11 -2.56
C TYR A 66 -5.86 4.80 -3.34
N LEU A 67 -5.96 4.31 -4.59
CA LEU A 67 -4.81 4.00 -5.44
C LEU A 67 -3.95 5.23 -5.74
N SER A 68 -4.56 6.42 -5.82
CA SER A 68 -3.85 7.70 -6.05
C SER A 68 -2.76 8.00 -5.01
N SER A 69 -2.87 7.40 -3.82
CA SER A 69 -1.93 7.60 -2.73
C SER A 69 -0.73 6.64 -2.77
N LEU A 70 -0.73 5.67 -3.68
CA LEU A 70 0.23 4.56 -3.70
C LEU A 70 1.38 4.75 -4.69
N TYR A 71 1.35 5.80 -5.49
CA TYR A 71 2.38 6.12 -6.46
C TYR A 71 2.59 7.64 -6.54
N GLU A 72 3.72 8.05 -7.11
CA GLU A 72 4.02 9.44 -7.44
C GLU A 72 4.44 9.55 -8.89
N VAL A 73 3.93 10.57 -9.59
CA VAL A 73 4.22 10.83 -11.00
C VAL A 73 4.99 12.14 -11.16
N TYR A 74 6.05 12.11 -11.95
CA TYR A 74 6.82 13.28 -12.36
C TYR A 74 7.01 13.26 -13.88
N TYR A 75 6.60 14.32 -14.57
CA TYR A 75 6.64 14.42 -16.05
C TYR A 75 6.17 13.12 -16.74
N GLU A 76 4.96 12.68 -16.39
CA GLU A 76 4.31 11.49 -16.95
C GLU A 76 5.02 10.16 -16.65
N SER A 77 6.03 10.16 -15.79
CA SER A 77 6.72 8.95 -15.36
C SER A 77 6.42 8.66 -13.90
N ILE A 78 6.15 7.39 -13.57
CA ILE A 78 6.02 6.97 -12.18
C ILE A 78 7.41 6.89 -11.57
N ILE A 79 7.62 7.65 -10.50
CA ILE A 79 8.92 7.79 -9.82
C ILE A 79 8.94 7.14 -8.44
N PHE A 80 7.77 6.95 -7.82
CA PHE A 80 7.62 6.19 -6.58
C PHE A 80 6.41 5.28 -6.64
N THR A 81 6.50 4.12 -5.97
CA THR A 81 5.40 3.18 -5.76
C THR A 81 5.43 2.60 -4.34
N VAL A 82 4.36 1.92 -3.93
CA VAL A 82 4.31 1.16 -2.69
C VAL A 82 4.35 -0.34 -2.99
N THR A 83 5.43 -1.04 -2.64
CA THR A 83 5.47 -2.51 -2.67
C THR A 83 4.66 -3.06 -1.49
N LEU A 84 3.70 -3.96 -1.74
CA LEU A 84 2.95 -4.61 -0.67
C LEU A 84 3.85 -5.60 0.08
N VAL A 85 3.73 -5.63 1.41
CA VAL A 85 4.53 -6.51 2.28
C VAL A 85 3.67 -7.65 2.82
N GLY A 86 2.49 -7.33 3.36
CA GLY A 86 1.70 -8.32 4.10
C GLY A 86 0.43 -7.72 4.70
N ILE A 87 -0.55 -8.59 4.98
CA ILE A 87 -1.68 -8.29 5.86
C ILE A 87 -1.37 -8.86 7.23
N PHE A 88 -1.48 -8.02 8.26
CA PHE A 88 -1.13 -8.37 9.64
C PHE A 88 -2.28 -8.07 10.58
N GLU A 89 -2.44 -8.89 11.61
CA GLU A 89 -3.36 -8.59 12.71
C GLU A 89 -2.72 -7.56 13.65
N SER A 90 -3.47 -6.50 13.99
CA SER A 90 -3.04 -5.47 14.93
C SER A 90 -3.15 -6.00 16.35
N LEU A 91 -2.06 -5.95 17.11
CA LEU A 91 -2.08 -6.21 18.54
C LEU A 91 -2.21 -4.89 19.29
N LYS A 92 -3.20 -4.80 20.19
CA LYS A 92 -3.21 -3.72 21.19
C LYS A 92 -2.13 -4.02 22.20
N VAL A 93 -1.02 -3.28 22.13
CA VAL A 93 -0.06 -3.27 23.22
C VAL A 93 -0.75 -2.57 24.39
N GLY A 94 -1.20 -3.35 25.38
CA GLY A 94 -1.70 -2.79 26.63
C GLY A 94 -0.59 -1.97 27.28
N ALA A 95 -0.94 -0.90 28.01
CA ALA A 95 -0.02 -0.20 28.88
C ALA A 95 0.34 -1.12 30.07
N GLY A 96 1.20 -2.10 29.81
CA GLY A 96 1.73 -3.06 30.78
C GLY A 96 3.22 -2.80 30.98
N SER A 97 3.52 -2.11 32.08
CA SER A 97 4.80 -1.99 32.78
C SER A 97 6.09 -2.40 32.05
N MET A 98 6.92 -1.41 31.72
CA MET A 98 8.37 -1.58 31.46
C MET A 98 9.15 -1.98 32.73
N SER A 99 8.62 -2.85 33.60
CA SER A 99 9.26 -3.26 34.86
C SER A 99 9.81 -4.69 34.84
N GLU A 100 9.73 -5.41 33.73
CA GLU A 100 10.19 -6.80 33.63
C GLU A 100 11.26 -7.00 32.54
N ILE A 101 12.21 -6.08 32.44
CA ILE A 101 13.50 -6.37 31.80
C ILE A 101 14.56 -6.17 32.87
N ALA A 102 14.77 -7.24 33.64
CA ALA A 102 15.88 -7.41 34.57
C ALA A 102 17.16 -7.82 33.82
#